data_AF-A0A968TRB6-F1
#
_entry.id   AF-A0A968TRB6-F1
#
_cell.length_a   1.000
_cell.length_b   1.000
_cell.length_c   1.000
_cell.angle_alpha   90.00
_cell.angle_beta   90.00
_cell.angle_gamma   90.00
#
_symmetry.space_group_name_H-M   'P 1'
#
loop_
_entity.id
_entity.type
_entity.pdbx_description
1 polymer ?
#
loop_
_entity_poly.entity_id
_entity_poly.type
_entity_poly.pdbx_seq_one_letter_code
_entity_poly.pdbx_strand_id
1 'polypeptide(L)'
;MSLWSRLASPFQQRQQNAGLAAPVQPQPPQPSRPKTVTELEREMQAQAQAAAKATPLYARSTPRPRRFLRKLTGIALLIGIPAGAIYVVNLPYAPIRRPIADNAPILLLPSYMSMDNSYRQAIALTEQAEQLIDRPTSPADLELGSQKVQEAQAHLDKLPINLVDWSFDGRYWWYDSYLTRTRFNASREKVAGLQAKLFQEQNAQNDLTQAQQAIAAAKAQYQQATALVDRQTAAATWQSALDQLGQVPQQTLAGRTAQQELNAGRRDWQAAVGDAASTASTASQIQAAQAFAWQAAKQSQNPPHTEAEWRSIEAFGKGRSIGWDKFLKATWLATPKRKSGWPTIKAIWVKFKSGGRPRRMRFAPCH
;
A
#
# COMPACT_ATOMS: atom_id res chain seq x y z
N MET A 1 -19.04 -36.22 25.58
CA MET A 1 -19.96 -36.57 24.49
C MET A 1 -19.18 -36.55 23.19
N SER A 2 -18.90 -37.74 22.69
CA SER A 2 -17.95 -38.11 21.64
C SER A 2 -18.71 -38.66 20.45
N LEU A 3 -18.64 -38.01 19.29
CA LEU A 3 -19.25 -38.41 18.01
C LEU A 3 -18.55 -37.49 16.98
N TRP A 4 -17.59 -37.88 16.14
CA TRP A 4 -17.53 -39.01 15.24
C TRP A 4 -16.06 -39.29 14.85
N SER A 5 -15.65 -40.55 15.00
CA SER A 5 -14.48 -41.14 14.34
C SER A 5 -14.98 -42.43 13.72
N ARG A 6 -14.84 -42.59 12.40
CA ARG A 6 -14.81 -43.86 11.63
C ARG A 6 -15.23 -43.59 10.19
N LEU A 7 -14.26 -43.53 9.29
CA LEU A 7 -14.32 -44.18 7.98
C LEU A 7 -12.86 -44.46 7.57
N ALA A 8 -12.40 -45.64 7.95
CA ALA A 8 -11.20 -46.28 7.42
C ALA A 8 -11.68 -47.51 6.62
N SER A 9 -11.21 -47.65 5.38
CA SER A 9 -11.32 -48.86 4.57
C SER A 9 -10.32 -48.80 3.40
N PRO A 10 -9.94 -49.96 2.85
CA PRO A 10 -8.53 -50.35 2.80
C PRO A 10 -7.97 -50.33 1.38
N PHE A 11 -6.71 -49.92 1.23
CA PHE A 11 -5.99 -50.13 -0.04
C PHE A 11 -4.49 -50.32 0.24
N GLN A 12 -4.18 -51.43 0.92
CA GLN A 12 -2.81 -51.82 1.25
C GLN A 12 -2.61 -53.29 0.89
N GLN A 13 -2.65 -53.63 -0.40
CA GLN A 13 -2.14 -54.92 -0.87
C GLN A 13 -1.86 -54.95 -2.38
N ARG A 14 -0.85 -54.21 -2.83
CA ARG A 14 -0.08 -54.53 -4.05
C ARG A 14 1.11 -53.57 -4.14
N GLN A 15 2.28 -54.07 -3.78
CA GLN A 15 3.61 -53.78 -4.34
C GLN A 15 4.69 -54.16 -3.31
N GLN A 16 4.80 -55.46 -3.07
CA GLN A 16 6.06 -56.07 -2.65
C GLN A 16 6.52 -56.91 -3.86
N ASN A 17 7.64 -56.50 -4.47
CA ASN A 17 8.44 -57.15 -5.53
C ASN A 17 8.71 -56.22 -6.72
N ALA A 18 9.64 -55.28 -6.53
CA ALA A 18 10.52 -54.81 -7.59
C ALA A 18 11.88 -54.46 -6.96
N GLY A 19 12.94 -55.07 -7.50
CA GLY A 19 14.26 -55.14 -6.91
C GLY A 19 15.02 -53.82 -6.85
N LEU A 20 15.91 -53.80 -5.85
CA LEU A 20 17.20 -53.11 -5.74
C LEU A 20 17.64 -52.27 -6.95
N ALA A 21 17.30 -50.98 -6.92
CA ALA A 21 18.13 -49.90 -7.41
C ALA A 21 18.09 -48.78 -6.36
N ALA A 22 19.25 -48.32 -5.91
CA ALA A 22 19.35 -47.28 -4.89
C ALA A 22 18.62 -46.00 -5.35
N PRO A 23 17.72 -45.42 -4.55
CA PRO A 23 17.11 -44.15 -4.88
C PRO A 23 18.16 -43.05 -4.72
N VAL A 24 18.54 -42.43 -5.84
CA VAL A 24 19.13 -41.10 -5.85
C VAL A 24 18.13 -40.18 -5.16
N GLN A 25 18.44 -39.74 -3.94
CA GLN A 25 17.64 -38.75 -3.24
C GLN A 25 17.58 -37.48 -4.12
N PRO A 26 16.39 -37.00 -4.52
CA PRO A 26 16.28 -35.67 -5.10
C PRO A 26 16.70 -34.67 -4.02
N GLN A 27 17.82 -33.99 -4.25
CA GLN A 27 18.22 -32.85 -3.43
C GLN A 27 17.03 -31.86 -3.41
N PRO A 28 16.63 -31.37 -2.22
CA PRO A 28 15.65 -30.29 -2.15
C PRO A 28 16.19 -29.11 -2.97
N PRO A 29 15.36 -28.46 -3.81
CA PRO A 29 15.79 -27.32 -4.60
C PRO A 29 16.35 -26.27 -3.65
N GLN A 30 17.65 -26.01 -3.75
CA GLN A 30 18.26 -24.92 -3.01
C GLN A 30 17.49 -23.64 -3.37
N PRO A 31 17.16 -22.78 -2.39
CA PRO A 31 16.55 -21.49 -2.67
C PRO A 31 17.52 -20.71 -3.55
N SER A 32 17.20 -20.63 -4.85
CA SER A 32 17.95 -19.84 -5.81
C SER A 32 17.99 -18.42 -5.27
N ARG A 33 19.19 -17.86 -5.15
CA ARG A 33 19.39 -16.45 -4.81
C ARG A 33 18.42 -15.60 -5.64
N PRO A 34 17.73 -14.60 -5.04
CA PRO A 34 16.91 -13.68 -5.80
C PRO A 34 17.80 -13.04 -6.86
N LYS A 35 17.54 -13.38 -8.13
CA LYS A 35 18.27 -12.85 -9.27
C LYS A 35 18.08 -11.33 -9.26
N THR A 36 19.18 -10.60 -9.36
CA THR A 36 19.12 -9.13 -9.48
C THR A 36 18.47 -8.76 -10.81
N VAL A 37 17.79 -7.60 -10.86
CA VAL A 37 17.07 -7.15 -12.07
C VAL A 37 17.99 -7.14 -13.31
N THR A 38 19.26 -6.80 -13.11
CA THR A 38 20.29 -6.78 -14.15
C THR A 38 20.62 -8.18 -14.70
N GLU A 39 20.49 -9.22 -13.87
CA GLU A 39 20.72 -10.61 -14.26
C GLU A 39 19.52 -11.18 -15.02
N LEU A 40 18.29 -10.76 -14.66
CA LEU A 40 17.06 -11.07 -15.41
C LEU A 40 17.03 -10.40 -16.79
N GLU A 41 17.44 -9.14 -16.92
CA GLU A 41 17.55 -8.47 -18.22
C GLU A 41 18.57 -9.16 -19.13
N ARG A 42 19.70 -9.62 -18.56
CA ARG A 42 20.73 -10.34 -19.30
C ARG A 42 20.25 -11.71 -19.77
N GLU A 43 19.46 -12.40 -18.95
CA GLU A 43 18.86 -13.69 -19.29
C GLU A 43 17.76 -13.54 -20.36
N MET A 44 16.95 -12.47 -20.30
CA MET A 44 15.99 -12.11 -21.36
C MET A 44 16.70 -11.78 -22.67
N GLN A 45 17.79 -11.00 -22.64
CA GLN A 45 18.56 -10.68 -23.86
C GLN A 45 19.23 -11.93 -24.44
N ALA A 46 19.73 -12.85 -23.59
CA ALA A 46 20.27 -14.12 -24.03
C ALA A 46 19.20 -15.02 -24.66
N GLN A 47 17.98 -15.07 -24.11
CA GLN A 47 16.86 -15.79 -24.70
C GLN A 47 16.38 -15.16 -26.01
N ALA A 48 16.32 -13.83 -26.10
CA ALA A 48 15.98 -13.12 -27.34
C ALA A 48 17.03 -13.37 -28.45
N GLN A 49 18.31 -13.41 -28.08
CA GLN A 49 19.40 -13.74 -29.00
C GLN A 49 19.42 -15.24 -29.38
N ALA A 50 19.01 -16.14 -28.50
CA ALA A 50 18.84 -17.56 -28.80
C ALA A 50 17.64 -17.82 -29.73
N ALA A 51 16.53 -17.10 -29.52
CA ALA A 51 15.36 -17.14 -30.39
C ALA A 51 15.66 -16.55 -31.78
N ALA A 52 16.47 -15.48 -31.86
CA ALA A 52 16.94 -14.91 -33.13
C ALA A 52 17.90 -15.84 -33.91
N LYS A 53 18.53 -16.81 -33.24
CA LYS A 53 19.41 -17.83 -33.85
C LYS A 53 18.68 -19.13 -34.22
N ALA A 54 17.40 -19.27 -33.86
CA ALA A 54 16.60 -20.48 -34.09
C ALA A 54 15.65 -20.38 -35.28
N THR A 55 15.88 -19.46 -36.23
CA THR A 55 15.18 -19.44 -37.52
C THR A 55 15.91 -20.37 -38.50
N PRO A 56 15.36 -21.54 -38.87
CA PRO A 56 15.89 -22.29 -40.00
C PRO A 56 15.61 -21.49 -41.27
N LEU A 57 16.63 -20.79 -41.76
CA LEU A 57 16.68 -20.35 -43.14
C LEU A 57 16.71 -21.60 -44.02
N TYR A 58 15.58 -21.93 -44.64
CA TYR A 58 15.51 -22.90 -45.72
C TYR A 58 16.31 -22.37 -46.92
N ALA A 59 17.62 -22.59 -46.91
CA ALA A 59 18.47 -22.44 -48.08
C ALA A 59 18.30 -23.70 -48.97
N ARG A 60 17.33 -23.65 -49.88
CA ARG A 60 17.18 -24.68 -50.93
C ARG A 60 18.09 -24.33 -52.09
N SER A 61 19.15 -25.12 -52.24
CA SER A 61 20.05 -25.07 -53.39
C SER A 61 19.30 -25.47 -54.67
N THR A 62 19.67 -24.81 -55.76
CA THR A 62 19.30 -25.21 -57.12
C THR A 62 20.27 -26.27 -57.64
N PRO A 63 19.82 -27.11 -58.57
CA PRO A 63 20.62 -27.32 -59.78
C PRO A 63 19.83 -26.88 -61.02
N ARG A 64 20.51 -26.18 -61.92
CA ARG A 64 20.02 -25.86 -63.26
C ARG A 64 19.83 -27.16 -64.07
N PRO A 65 18.82 -27.19 -64.97
CA PRO A 65 19.21 -27.16 -66.37
C PRO A 65 18.51 -26.07 -67.18
N ARG A 66 19.33 -25.39 -67.98
CA ARG A 66 18.98 -24.44 -69.04
C ARG A 66 18.01 -25.10 -70.03
N ARG A 67 16.70 -24.84 -69.93
CA ARG A 67 15.74 -24.79 -71.07
C ARG A 67 14.28 -24.49 -70.72
N PHE A 68 13.89 -24.37 -69.45
CA PHE A 68 12.48 -24.19 -69.05
C PHE A 68 12.04 -22.75 -68.71
N LEU A 69 12.90 -21.74 -68.87
CA LEU A 69 12.65 -20.38 -68.36
C LEU A 69 11.76 -19.47 -69.23
N ARG A 70 11.28 -19.91 -70.40
CA ARG A 70 10.39 -19.10 -71.26
C ARG A 70 8.90 -19.36 -71.05
N LYS A 71 8.52 -20.36 -70.24
CA LYS A 71 7.10 -20.69 -69.96
C LYS A 71 6.62 -20.32 -68.55
N LEU A 72 7.50 -19.90 -67.64
CA LEU A 72 7.16 -19.60 -66.24
C LEU A 72 7.05 -18.10 -65.90
N THR A 73 7.49 -17.20 -66.79
CA THR A 73 7.24 -15.75 -66.62
C THR A 73 5.76 -15.40 -66.77
N GLY A 74 4.97 -16.22 -67.47
CA GLY A 74 3.51 -16.03 -67.56
C GLY A 74 2.74 -16.39 -66.29
N ILE A 75 3.23 -17.33 -65.48
CA ILE A 75 2.52 -17.82 -64.27
C ILE A 75 2.90 -17.01 -63.03
N ALA A 76 4.15 -16.56 -62.91
CA ALA A 76 4.56 -15.67 -61.82
C ALA A 76 3.92 -14.28 -61.90
N LEU A 77 3.60 -13.80 -63.12
CA LEU A 77 2.84 -12.56 -63.32
C LEU A 77 1.33 -12.74 -63.02
N LEU A 78 0.78 -13.96 -63.16
CA LEU A 78 -0.63 -14.27 -62.86
C LEU A 78 -0.91 -14.56 -61.38
N ILE A 79 0.09 -15.03 -60.61
CA ILE A 79 -0.06 -15.37 -59.18
C ILE A 79 0.58 -14.32 -58.25
N GLY A 80 1.60 -13.59 -58.69
CA GLY A 80 2.21 -12.51 -57.91
C GLY A 80 1.35 -11.24 -57.79
N ILE A 81 0.50 -10.98 -58.80
CA ILE A 81 -0.42 -9.84 -58.81
C ILE A 81 -1.59 -10.00 -57.82
N PRO A 82 -2.29 -11.15 -57.68
CA PRO A 82 -3.41 -11.24 -56.74
C PRO A 82 -2.98 -11.10 -55.28
N ALA A 83 -1.84 -11.65 -54.85
CA ALA A 83 -1.43 -11.57 -53.44
C ALA A 83 -1.05 -10.13 -53.01
N GLY A 84 -0.33 -9.40 -53.87
CA GLY A 84 0.01 -7.98 -53.63
C GLY A 84 -1.21 -7.06 -53.71
N ALA A 85 -2.13 -7.32 -54.65
CA ALA A 85 -3.40 -6.61 -54.76
C ALA A 85 -4.30 -6.85 -53.54
N ILE A 86 -4.39 -8.08 -53.02
CA ILE A 86 -5.15 -8.39 -51.80
C ILE A 86 -4.60 -7.62 -50.59
N TYR A 87 -3.28 -7.45 -50.48
CA TYR A 87 -2.68 -6.67 -49.39
C TYR A 87 -3.02 -5.17 -49.47
N VAL A 88 -2.95 -4.58 -50.68
CA VAL A 88 -3.32 -3.16 -50.90
C VAL A 88 -4.83 -2.94 -50.72
N VAL A 89 -5.66 -3.89 -51.14
CA VAL A 89 -7.12 -3.87 -50.92
C VAL A 89 -7.49 -4.03 -49.45
N ASN A 90 -6.66 -4.74 -48.67
CA ASN A 90 -6.85 -4.89 -47.23
C ASN A 90 -6.37 -3.66 -46.42
N LEU A 91 -5.74 -2.67 -47.05
CA LEU A 91 -5.38 -1.43 -46.33
C LEU A 91 -6.64 -0.69 -45.86
N PRO A 92 -6.64 -0.15 -44.63
CA PRO A 92 -7.78 0.56 -44.06
C PRO A 92 -7.93 1.99 -44.61
N TYR A 93 -7.80 2.18 -45.93
CA TYR A 93 -7.94 3.48 -46.59
C TYR A 93 -9.35 3.61 -47.19
N ALA A 94 -10.16 4.50 -46.60
CA ALA A 94 -11.58 4.65 -46.95
C ALA A 94 -11.84 4.93 -48.46
N PRO A 95 -11.05 5.77 -49.15
CA PRO A 95 -11.26 6.02 -50.58
C PRO A 95 -11.11 4.78 -51.48
N ILE A 96 -10.24 3.83 -51.12
CA ILE A 96 -10.02 2.60 -51.90
C ILE A 96 -11.07 1.54 -51.53
N ARG A 97 -11.48 1.47 -50.25
CA ARG A 97 -12.43 0.45 -49.78
C ARG A 97 -13.87 0.67 -50.26
N ARG A 98 -14.32 1.92 -50.43
CA ARG A 98 -15.69 2.24 -50.89
C ARG A 98 -16.08 1.52 -52.19
N PRO A 99 -15.34 1.67 -53.31
CA PRO A 99 -15.71 0.99 -54.54
C PRO A 99 -15.65 -0.54 -54.43
N ILE A 100 -14.81 -1.08 -53.55
CA ILE A 100 -14.70 -2.54 -53.35
C ILE A 100 -15.87 -3.05 -52.51
N ALA A 101 -16.32 -2.29 -51.52
CA ALA A 101 -17.50 -2.62 -50.73
C ALA A 101 -18.78 -2.63 -51.59
N ASP A 102 -18.88 -1.71 -52.55
CA ASP A 102 -20.05 -1.61 -53.44
C ASP A 102 -20.06 -2.71 -54.51
N ASN A 103 -18.90 -3.02 -55.11
CA ASN A 103 -18.81 -3.92 -56.28
C ASN A 103 -18.43 -5.37 -55.92
N ALA A 104 -17.70 -5.59 -54.83
CA ALA A 104 -17.16 -6.91 -54.47
C ALA A 104 -16.99 -7.06 -52.94
N PRO A 105 -18.08 -6.98 -52.14
CA PRO A 105 -18.01 -6.97 -50.67
C PRO A 105 -17.37 -8.24 -50.08
N ILE A 106 -17.45 -9.37 -50.80
CA ILE A 106 -16.81 -10.65 -50.43
C ILE A 106 -15.29 -10.51 -50.29
N LEU A 107 -14.63 -9.59 -51.00
CA LEU A 107 -13.18 -9.38 -50.88
C LEU A 107 -12.78 -8.72 -49.55
N LEU A 108 -13.72 -8.03 -48.89
CA LEU A 108 -13.48 -7.35 -47.61
C LEU A 108 -13.84 -8.22 -46.39
N LEU A 109 -14.41 -9.41 -46.60
CA LEU A 109 -14.84 -10.35 -45.57
C LEU A 109 -13.77 -10.63 -44.50
N PRO A 110 -12.53 -11.03 -44.85
CA PRO A 110 -11.51 -11.31 -43.84
C PRO A 110 -11.18 -10.10 -42.97
N SER A 111 -11.23 -8.90 -43.55
CA SER A 111 -11.03 -7.66 -42.81
C SER A 111 -12.20 -7.38 -41.86
N TYR A 112 -13.46 -7.56 -42.31
CA TYR A 112 -14.62 -7.36 -41.45
C TYR A 112 -14.65 -8.32 -40.28
N MET A 113 -14.31 -9.60 -40.53
CA MET A 113 -14.20 -10.60 -39.47
C MET A 113 -13.12 -10.25 -38.45
N SER A 114 -11.96 -9.76 -38.88
CA SER A 114 -10.88 -9.39 -37.96
C SER A 114 -11.22 -8.16 -37.11
N MET A 115 -11.93 -7.19 -37.70
CA MET A 115 -12.43 -6.02 -36.99
C MET A 115 -13.54 -6.39 -35.99
N ASP A 116 -14.53 -7.18 -36.39
CA ASP A 116 -15.61 -7.64 -35.49
C ASP A 116 -15.04 -8.48 -34.34
N ASN A 117 -14.09 -9.37 -34.62
CA ASN A 117 -13.39 -10.14 -33.57
C ASN A 117 -12.62 -9.22 -32.61
N SER A 118 -11.86 -8.24 -33.13
CA SER A 118 -11.14 -7.28 -32.29
C SER A 118 -12.12 -6.46 -31.43
N TYR A 119 -13.23 -6.03 -32.01
CA TYR A 119 -14.26 -5.28 -31.29
C TYR A 119 -14.92 -6.10 -30.18
N ARG A 120 -15.30 -7.36 -30.45
CA ARG A 120 -15.85 -8.27 -29.44
C ARG A 120 -14.86 -8.55 -28.31
N GLN A 121 -13.58 -8.76 -28.66
CA GLN A 121 -12.51 -8.93 -27.67
C GLN A 121 -12.36 -7.68 -26.80
N ALA A 122 -12.38 -6.47 -27.40
CA ALA A 122 -12.36 -5.23 -26.64
C ALA A 122 -13.52 -5.11 -25.66
N ILE A 123 -14.76 -5.43 -26.07
CA ILE A 123 -15.92 -5.39 -25.18
C ILE A 123 -15.73 -6.36 -24.00
N ALA A 124 -15.41 -7.62 -24.28
CA ALA A 124 -15.26 -8.63 -23.24
C ALA A 124 -14.14 -8.29 -22.23
N LEU A 125 -13.02 -7.76 -22.72
CA LEU A 125 -11.92 -7.30 -21.87
C LEU A 125 -12.30 -6.07 -21.05
N THR A 126 -13.07 -5.15 -21.62
CA THR A 126 -13.56 -3.96 -20.91
C THR A 126 -14.51 -4.33 -19.78
N GLU A 127 -15.40 -5.31 -19.99
CA GLU A 127 -16.31 -5.81 -18.96
C GLU A 127 -15.56 -6.51 -17.82
N GLN A 128 -14.55 -7.32 -18.15
CA GLN A 128 -13.68 -7.94 -17.14
C GLN A 128 -12.91 -6.87 -16.35
N ALA A 129 -12.33 -5.89 -17.04
CA ALA A 129 -11.64 -4.77 -16.41
C ALA A 129 -12.55 -3.98 -15.46
N GLU A 130 -13.78 -3.68 -15.89
CA GLU A 130 -14.76 -2.96 -15.08
C GLU A 130 -15.05 -3.68 -13.76
N GLN A 131 -15.26 -4.99 -13.80
CA GLN A 131 -15.50 -5.77 -12.57
C GLN A 131 -14.32 -5.67 -11.58
N LEU A 132 -13.09 -5.72 -12.09
CA LEU A 132 -11.87 -5.65 -11.30
C LEU A 132 -11.59 -4.24 -10.75
N ILE A 133 -11.93 -3.19 -11.51
CA ILE A 133 -11.62 -1.79 -11.19
C ILE A 133 -12.73 -1.13 -10.35
N ASP A 134 -14.00 -1.47 -10.56
CA ASP A 134 -15.10 -0.85 -9.83
C ASP A 134 -15.27 -1.41 -8.42
N ARG A 135 -14.86 -2.66 -8.20
CA ARG A 135 -14.97 -3.34 -6.90
C ARG A 135 -13.70 -4.11 -6.56
N PRO A 136 -12.54 -3.45 -6.51
CA PRO A 136 -11.29 -4.11 -6.19
C PRO A 136 -11.33 -4.61 -4.75
N THR A 137 -10.91 -5.85 -4.54
CA THR A 137 -10.73 -6.44 -3.21
C THR A 137 -9.27 -6.37 -2.78
N SER A 138 -8.36 -6.30 -3.74
CA SER A 138 -6.91 -6.22 -3.52
C SER A 138 -6.21 -5.34 -4.58
N PRO A 139 -4.98 -4.88 -4.32
CA PRO A 139 -4.16 -4.21 -5.33
C PRO A 139 -3.88 -5.08 -6.57
N ALA A 140 -3.86 -6.41 -6.42
CA ALA A 140 -3.67 -7.32 -7.55
C ALA A 140 -4.86 -7.30 -8.53
N ASP A 141 -6.08 -7.07 -8.03
CA ASP A 141 -7.26 -6.91 -8.89
C ASP A 141 -7.13 -5.66 -9.76
N LEU A 142 -6.64 -4.56 -9.19
CA LEU A 142 -6.38 -3.31 -9.92
C LEU A 142 -5.29 -3.48 -10.98
N GLU A 143 -4.22 -4.23 -10.67
CA GLU A 143 -3.16 -4.53 -11.64
C GLU A 143 -3.68 -5.37 -12.81
N LEU A 144 -4.41 -6.45 -12.53
CA LEU A 144 -5.04 -7.26 -13.56
C LEU A 144 -6.06 -6.45 -14.36
N GLY A 145 -6.86 -5.61 -13.70
CA GLY A 145 -7.79 -4.68 -14.34
C GLY A 145 -7.06 -3.73 -15.29
N SER A 146 -5.93 -3.16 -14.88
CA SER A 146 -5.08 -2.31 -15.71
C SER A 146 -4.59 -3.02 -16.97
N GLN A 147 -4.09 -4.25 -16.84
CA GLN A 147 -3.68 -5.07 -17.99
C GLN A 147 -4.85 -5.28 -18.96
N LYS A 148 -6.06 -5.59 -18.44
CA LYS A 148 -7.27 -5.80 -19.26
C LYS A 148 -7.72 -4.53 -19.98
N VAL A 149 -7.64 -3.37 -19.32
CA VAL A 149 -7.91 -2.07 -19.96
C VAL A 149 -6.92 -1.78 -21.09
N GLN A 150 -5.64 -2.08 -20.90
CA GLN A 150 -4.61 -1.89 -21.94
C GLN A 150 -4.84 -2.83 -23.14
N GLU A 151 -5.15 -4.10 -22.88
CA GLU A 151 -5.50 -5.07 -23.93
C GLU A 151 -6.77 -4.61 -24.69
N ALA A 152 -7.81 -4.17 -23.97
CA ALA A 152 -9.04 -3.64 -24.58
C ALA A 152 -8.75 -2.42 -25.47
N GLN A 153 -7.95 -1.47 -24.97
CA GLN A 153 -7.52 -0.30 -25.74
C GLN A 153 -6.76 -0.70 -27.00
N ALA A 154 -5.82 -1.64 -26.90
CA ALA A 154 -5.08 -2.15 -28.06
C ALA A 154 -5.99 -2.82 -29.10
N HIS A 155 -7.07 -3.48 -28.68
CA HIS A 155 -8.08 -4.01 -29.59
C HIS A 155 -8.94 -2.93 -30.24
N LEU A 156 -9.28 -1.86 -29.53
CA LEU A 156 -9.98 -0.70 -30.09
C LEU A 156 -9.10 0.08 -31.07
N ASP A 157 -7.80 0.19 -30.82
CA ASP A 157 -6.86 0.92 -31.68
C ASP A 157 -6.55 0.18 -33.00
N LYS A 158 -6.79 -1.14 -33.05
CA LYS A 158 -6.77 -1.91 -34.31
C LYS A 158 -7.94 -1.54 -35.23
N LEU A 159 -8.99 -0.88 -34.71
CA LEU A 159 -10.14 -0.49 -35.51
C LEU A 159 -9.87 0.83 -36.23
N PRO A 160 -9.96 0.86 -37.57
CA PRO A 160 -9.69 2.07 -38.32
C PRO A 160 -10.78 3.12 -38.09
N ILE A 161 -10.40 4.23 -37.45
CA ILE A 161 -11.30 5.34 -37.08
C ILE A 161 -12.12 5.85 -38.28
N ASN A 162 -11.49 5.91 -39.46
CA ASN A 162 -12.11 6.39 -40.69
C ASN A 162 -13.20 5.45 -41.23
N LEU A 163 -13.13 4.16 -40.90
CA LEU A 163 -14.12 3.17 -41.32
C LEU A 163 -15.38 3.24 -40.44
N VAL A 164 -15.21 3.62 -39.17
CA VAL A 164 -16.29 3.75 -38.20
C VAL A 164 -17.11 5.04 -38.42
N ASP A 165 -16.53 6.07 -39.05
CA ASP A 165 -17.22 7.33 -39.38
C ASP A 165 -18.16 7.19 -40.60
N TRP A 166 -17.76 6.38 -41.58
CA TRP A 166 -18.65 5.96 -42.65
C TRP A 166 -19.74 5.07 -42.04
N SER A 167 -21.02 5.25 -42.41
CA SER A 167 -22.14 4.47 -41.89
C SER A 167 -21.98 3.00 -42.25
N PHE A 168 -21.16 2.30 -41.48
CA PHE A 168 -20.98 0.87 -41.54
C PHE A 168 -22.24 0.27 -40.92
N ASP A 169 -23.34 0.34 -41.66
CA ASP A 169 -24.63 -0.17 -41.19
C ASP A 169 -24.63 -1.70 -41.18
N GLY A 170 -23.54 -2.33 -41.67
CA GLY A 170 -23.04 -3.62 -41.20
C GLY A 170 -23.94 -4.82 -41.47
N ARG A 171 -25.16 -4.57 -41.92
CA ARG A 171 -26.22 -5.51 -42.23
C ARG A 171 -26.15 -5.80 -43.71
N TYR A 172 -25.25 -6.69 -44.06
CA TYR A 172 -25.42 -7.44 -45.28
C TYR A 172 -26.40 -8.57 -44.99
N TRP A 173 -27.19 -8.99 -45.98
CA TRP A 173 -28.16 -10.09 -45.80
C TRP A 173 -27.53 -11.40 -45.32
N TRP A 174 -26.20 -11.53 -45.43
CA TRP A 174 -25.40 -12.69 -45.01
C TRP A 174 -24.40 -12.40 -43.86
N TYR A 175 -24.31 -11.16 -43.37
CA TYR A 175 -23.38 -10.78 -42.29
C TYR A 175 -23.91 -9.59 -41.49
N ASP A 176 -24.01 -9.76 -40.17
CA ASP A 176 -24.45 -8.74 -39.23
C ASP A 176 -23.25 -8.30 -38.37
N SER A 177 -22.69 -7.14 -38.69
CA SER A 177 -21.59 -6.55 -37.94
C SER A 177 -22.08 -5.93 -36.63
N TYR A 178 -21.44 -6.26 -35.50
CA TYR A 178 -21.77 -5.65 -34.21
C TYR A 178 -21.18 -4.25 -34.02
N LEU A 179 -20.22 -3.88 -34.88
CA LEU A 179 -19.49 -2.62 -34.85
C LEU A 179 -20.32 -1.48 -35.47
N THR A 180 -20.75 -0.53 -34.64
CA THR A 180 -21.35 0.74 -35.06
C THR A 180 -20.60 1.91 -34.44
N ARG A 181 -20.67 3.10 -35.05
CA ARG A 181 -20.00 4.31 -34.53
C ARG A 181 -20.35 4.62 -33.09
N THR A 182 -21.64 4.59 -32.77
CA THR A 182 -22.13 4.88 -31.43
C THR A 182 -21.56 3.91 -30.41
N ARG A 183 -21.57 2.61 -30.72
CA ARG A 183 -21.05 1.58 -29.80
C ARG A 183 -19.53 1.62 -29.68
N PHE A 184 -18.81 1.89 -30.77
CA PHE A 184 -17.36 2.08 -30.74
C PHE A 184 -16.98 3.28 -29.87
N ASN A 185 -17.63 4.44 -30.06
CA ASN A 185 -17.40 5.63 -29.25
C ASN A 185 -17.71 5.36 -27.76
N ALA A 186 -18.84 4.71 -27.47
CA ALA A 186 -19.19 4.33 -26.10
C ALA A 186 -18.17 3.36 -25.48
N SER A 187 -17.62 2.44 -26.27
CA SER A 187 -16.58 1.52 -25.79
C SER A 187 -15.28 2.25 -25.46
N ARG A 188 -14.86 3.20 -26.31
CA ARG A 188 -13.69 4.06 -26.05
C ARG A 188 -13.88 4.96 -24.83
N GLU A 189 -15.06 5.56 -24.70
CA GLU A 189 -15.41 6.37 -23.53
C GLU A 189 -15.34 5.53 -22.25
N LYS A 190 -15.88 4.31 -22.28
CA LYS A 190 -15.83 3.39 -21.14
C LYS A 190 -14.39 3.02 -20.77
N VAL A 191 -13.57 2.64 -21.74
CA VAL A 191 -12.14 2.34 -21.53
C VAL A 191 -11.40 3.56 -20.96
N ALA A 192 -11.62 4.76 -21.50
CA ALA A 192 -11.02 5.99 -20.98
C ALA A 192 -11.48 6.29 -19.54
N GLY A 193 -12.75 6.06 -19.22
CA GLY A 193 -13.29 6.18 -17.86
C GLY A 193 -12.61 5.23 -16.87
N LEU A 194 -12.40 3.97 -17.27
CA LEU A 194 -11.67 2.98 -16.46
C LEU A 194 -10.19 3.37 -16.26
N GLN A 195 -9.52 3.88 -17.30
CA GLN A 195 -8.15 4.41 -17.19
C GLN A 195 -8.08 5.57 -16.19
N ALA A 196 -9.04 6.49 -16.24
CA ALA A 196 -9.10 7.60 -15.29
C ALA A 196 -9.29 7.12 -13.85
N LYS A 197 -10.16 6.12 -13.62
CA LYS A 197 -10.32 5.49 -12.29
C LYS A 197 -9.04 4.83 -11.80
N LEU A 198 -8.35 4.07 -12.65
CA LEU A 198 -7.06 3.45 -12.32
C LEU A 198 -6.01 4.50 -11.93
N PHE A 199 -5.95 5.63 -12.64
CA PHE A 199 -5.05 6.72 -12.28
C PHE A 199 -5.38 7.31 -10.90
N GLN A 200 -6.66 7.48 -10.58
CA GLN A 200 -7.09 7.93 -9.25
C GLN A 200 -6.72 6.92 -8.16
N GLU A 201 -6.94 5.62 -8.38
CA GLU A 201 -6.52 4.55 -7.47
C GLU A 201 -5.00 4.55 -7.25
N GLN A 202 -4.22 4.70 -8.31
CA GLN A 202 -2.76 4.73 -8.22
C GLN A 202 -2.25 5.94 -7.42
N ASN A 203 -2.83 7.12 -7.62
CA ASN A 203 -2.49 8.30 -6.84
C ASN A 203 -2.87 8.11 -5.36
N ALA A 204 -4.07 7.60 -5.07
CA ALA A 204 -4.49 7.33 -3.71
C ALA A 204 -3.62 6.26 -3.02
N GLN A 205 -3.15 5.25 -3.76
CA GLN A 205 -2.22 4.25 -3.25
C GLN A 205 -0.84 4.85 -2.92
N ASN A 206 -0.36 5.78 -3.73
CA ASN A 206 0.87 6.53 -3.45
C ASN A 206 0.71 7.37 -2.19
N ASP A 207 -0.39 8.10 -2.05
CA ASP A 207 -0.70 8.93 -0.87
C ASP A 207 -0.79 8.09 0.40
N LEU A 208 -1.48 6.94 0.34
CA LEU A 208 -1.54 5.95 1.43
C LEU A 208 -0.13 5.51 1.85
N THR A 209 0.70 5.12 0.88
CA THR A 209 2.05 4.64 1.15
C THR A 209 2.93 5.72 1.80
N GLN A 210 2.84 6.96 1.30
CA GLN A 210 3.56 8.11 1.87
C GLN A 210 3.11 8.40 3.31
N ALA A 211 1.80 8.42 3.56
CA ALA A 211 1.26 8.65 4.90
C ALA A 211 1.69 7.54 5.87
N GLN A 212 1.65 6.27 5.45
CA GLN A 212 2.13 5.14 6.25
C GLN A 212 3.61 5.27 6.62
N GLN A 213 4.46 5.65 5.65
CA GLN A 213 5.89 5.89 5.89
C GLN A 213 6.11 7.06 6.85
N ALA A 214 5.38 8.16 6.68
CA ALA A 214 5.44 9.32 7.57
C ALA A 214 5.01 8.98 9.01
N ILE A 215 3.94 8.19 9.18
CA ILE A 215 3.50 7.68 10.48
C ILE A 215 4.59 6.81 11.12
N ALA A 216 5.18 5.88 10.36
CA ALA A 216 6.24 5.01 10.86
C ALA A 216 7.49 5.80 11.29
N ALA A 217 7.91 6.78 10.49
CA ALA A 217 9.02 7.66 10.81
C ALA A 217 8.75 8.52 12.05
N ALA A 218 7.57 9.13 12.16
CA ALA A 218 7.18 9.94 13.31
C ALA A 218 7.08 9.11 14.60
N LYS A 219 6.55 7.89 14.52
CA LYS A 219 6.56 6.91 15.63
C LYS A 219 7.99 6.62 16.10
N ALA A 220 8.91 6.36 15.17
CA ALA A 220 10.31 6.10 15.50
C ALA A 220 11.00 7.31 16.15
N GLN A 221 10.80 8.52 15.59
CA GLN A 221 11.32 9.77 16.16
C GLN A 221 10.81 10.00 17.58
N TYR A 222 9.51 9.76 17.81
CA TYR A 222 8.90 9.90 19.12
C TYR A 222 9.52 8.94 20.16
N GLN A 223 9.77 7.70 19.79
CA GLN A 223 10.37 6.69 20.66
C GLN A 223 11.85 6.97 20.97
N GLN A 224 12.59 7.49 20.00
CA GLN A 224 14.03 7.78 20.14
C GLN A 224 14.29 9.11 20.88
N ALA A 225 13.34 10.05 20.84
CA ALA A 225 13.47 11.34 21.49
C ALA A 225 13.59 11.21 23.02
N THR A 226 14.67 11.75 23.56
CA THR A 226 14.93 11.80 25.02
C THR A 226 14.50 13.13 25.63
N ALA A 227 14.64 14.23 24.88
CA ALA A 227 14.19 15.55 25.29
C ALA A 227 12.67 15.69 25.13
N LEU A 228 12.04 16.39 26.08
CA LEU A 228 10.60 16.61 26.08
C LEU A 228 10.12 17.39 24.85
N VAL A 229 10.87 18.41 24.43
CA VAL A 229 10.55 19.24 23.27
C VAL A 229 10.57 18.40 21.99
N ASP A 230 11.58 17.55 21.81
CA ASP A 230 11.68 16.67 20.63
C ASP A 230 10.53 15.66 20.58
N ARG A 231 10.11 15.12 21.74
CA ARG A 231 8.92 14.25 21.81
C ARG A 231 7.64 14.99 21.43
N GLN A 232 7.46 16.24 21.87
CA GLN A 232 6.28 17.03 21.51
C GLN A 232 6.25 17.32 20.00
N THR A 233 7.39 17.67 19.41
CA THR A 233 7.54 17.85 17.97
C THR A 233 7.21 16.57 17.21
N ALA A 234 7.80 15.43 17.61
CA ALA A 234 7.51 14.14 16.97
C ALA A 234 6.05 13.70 17.12
N ALA A 235 5.40 13.99 18.26
CA ALA A 235 3.97 13.73 18.46
C ALA A 235 3.10 14.57 17.52
N ALA A 236 3.45 15.84 17.30
CA ALA A 236 2.77 16.72 16.34
C ALA A 236 2.99 16.24 14.89
N THR A 237 4.21 15.81 14.53
CA THR A 237 4.49 15.20 13.22
C THR A 237 3.69 13.92 13.01
N TRP A 238 3.56 13.07 14.03
CA TRP A 238 2.75 11.85 13.96
C TRP A 238 1.26 12.20 13.77
N GLN A 239 0.73 13.19 14.50
CA GLN A 239 -0.64 13.64 14.29
C GLN A 239 -0.86 14.16 12.86
N SER A 240 0.07 15.00 12.35
CA SER A 240 -0.01 15.50 10.97
C SER A 240 0.03 14.38 9.93
N ALA A 241 0.81 13.33 10.14
CA ALA A 241 0.85 12.16 9.26
C ALA A 241 -0.47 11.35 9.30
N LEU A 242 -1.13 11.27 10.46
CA LEU A 242 -2.49 10.71 10.57
C LEU A 242 -3.53 11.57 9.85
N ASP A 243 -3.36 12.90 9.86
CA ASP A 243 -4.23 13.81 9.11
C ASP A 243 -4.05 13.64 7.59
N GLN A 244 -2.81 13.46 7.11
CA GLN A 244 -2.52 13.11 5.71
C GLN A 244 -3.16 11.78 5.32
N LEU A 245 -3.08 10.75 6.18
CA LEU A 245 -3.76 9.48 5.96
C LEU A 245 -5.28 9.67 5.81
N GLY A 246 -5.87 10.63 6.51
CA GLY A 246 -7.30 10.98 6.41
C GLY A 246 -7.69 11.75 5.16
N GLN A 247 -6.72 12.25 4.37
CA GLN A 247 -6.98 12.95 3.11
C GLN A 247 -7.05 12.00 1.90
N VAL A 248 -6.68 10.73 2.08
CA VAL A 248 -6.76 9.73 1.01
C VAL A 248 -8.23 9.55 0.57
N PRO A 249 -8.57 9.67 -0.72
CA PRO A 249 -9.95 9.63 -1.20
C PRO A 249 -10.69 8.32 -0.85
N GLN A 250 -11.75 8.39 -0.03
CA GLN A 250 -12.46 7.23 0.55
C GLN A 250 -13.10 6.26 -0.47
N GLN A 251 -13.39 6.76 -1.66
CA GLN A 251 -13.97 6.07 -2.80
C GLN A 251 -12.99 5.07 -3.43
N THR A 252 -11.69 5.23 -3.18
CA THR A 252 -10.64 4.33 -3.67
C THR A 252 -10.45 3.13 -2.75
N LEU A 253 -9.83 2.06 -3.25
CA LEU A 253 -9.39 0.94 -2.39
C LEU A 253 -8.45 1.44 -1.29
N ALA A 254 -7.47 2.25 -1.68
CA ALA A 254 -6.49 2.83 -0.76
C ALA A 254 -7.15 3.67 0.34
N GLY A 255 -8.18 4.47 0.00
CA GLY A 255 -8.93 5.27 0.97
C GLY A 255 -9.70 4.43 1.99
N ARG A 256 -10.29 3.30 1.57
CA ARG A 256 -10.94 2.38 2.51
C ARG A 256 -9.94 1.78 3.50
N THR A 257 -8.77 1.37 3.01
CA THR A 257 -7.66 0.90 3.86
C THR A 257 -7.18 2.00 4.80
N ALA A 258 -6.96 3.21 4.27
CA ALA A 258 -6.53 4.38 5.04
C ALA A 258 -7.50 4.68 6.19
N GLN A 259 -8.81 4.59 5.96
CA GLN A 259 -9.81 4.84 6.99
C GLN A 259 -9.81 3.79 8.12
N GLN A 260 -9.54 2.52 7.78
CA GLN A 260 -9.37 1.45 8.77
C GLN A 260 -8.12 1.69 9.62
N GLU A 261 -7.01 2.04 8.97
CA GLU A 261 -5.73 2.31 9.63
C GLU A 261 -5.75 3.60 10.46
N LEU A 262 -6.44 4.65 10.01
CA LEU A 262 -6.55 5.92 10.72
C LEU A 262 -7.21 5.73 12.09
N ASN A 263 -8.24 4.90 12.19
CA ASN A 263 -8.88 4.60 13.47
C ASN A 263 -7.94 3.87 14.44
N ALA A 264 -7.14 2.93 13.93
CA ALA A 264 -6.12 2.25 14.73
C ALA A 264 -4.99 3.22 15.13
N GLY A 265 -4.47 3.99 14.17
CA GLY A 265 -3.41 4.95 14.37
C GLY A 265 -3.77 6.07 15.34
N ARG A 266 -5.02 6.56 15.34
CA ARG A 266 -5.51 7.53 16.34
C ARG A 266 -5.50 6.95 17.75
N ARG A 267 -5.93 5.70 17.93
CA ARG A 267 -5.87 5.03 19.24
C ARG A 267 -4.43 4.83 19.70
N ASP A 268 -3.55 4.37 18.82
CA ASP A 268 -2.12 4.21 19.11
C ASP A 268 -1.49 5.54 19.52
N TRP A 269 -1.78 6.62 18.78
CA TRP A 269 -1.28 7.96 19.08
C TRP A 269 -1.78 8.45 20.43
N GLN A 270 -3.07 8.28 20.72
CA GLN A 270 -3.65 8.65 22.02
C GLN A 270 -3.03 7.87 23.18
N ALA A 271 -2.80 6.57 23.02
CA ALA A 271 -2.17 5.74 24.04
C ALA A 271 -0.72 6.16 24.29
N ALA A 272 0.07 6.36 23.22
CA ALA A 272 1.48 6.71 23.35
C ALA A 272 1.69 8.15 23.87
N VAL A 273 0.95 9.12 23.32
CA VAL A 273 1.15 10.55 23.60
C VAL A 273 0.34 11.01 24.82
N GLY A 274 -0.86 10.45 25.04
CA GLY A 274 -1.70 10.79 26.20
C GLY A 274 -1.06 10.43 27.54
N ASP A 275 -0.41 9.26 27.60
CA ASP A 275 0.35 8.82 28.78
C ASP A 275 1.61 9.68 29.00
N ALA A 276 2.27 10.10 27.92
CA ALA A 276 3.46 10.93 28.02
C ALA A 276 3.16 12.41 28.35
N ALA A 277 2.09 12.99 27.81
CA ALA A 277 1.68 14.36 28.11
C ALA A 277 1.26 14.50 29.58
N SER A 278 0.54 13.52 30.12
CA SER A 278 0.20 13.47 31.54
C SER A 278 1.42 13.29 32.44
N THR A 279 2.34 12.39 32.06
CA THR A 279 3.59 12.15 32.80
C THR A 279 4.53 13.36 32.76
N ALA A 280 4.67 14.03 31.61
CA ALA A 280 5.50 15.22 31.46
C ALA A 280 4.97 16.42 32.26
N SER A 281 3.65 16.64 32.26
CA SER A 281 3.01 17.65 33.11
C SER A 281 3.26 17.35 34.59
N THR A 282 3.15 16.09 34.99
CA THR A 282 3.44 15.65 36.36
C THR A 282 4.91 15.87 36.73
N ALA A 283 5.85 15.53 35.85
CA ALA A 283 7.28 15.72 36.07
C ALA A 283 7.66 17.21 36.18
N SER A 284 7.08 18.06 35.33
CA SER A 284 7.22 19.53 35.39
C SER A 284 6.72 20.08 36.73
N GLN A 285 5.54 19.65 37.19
CA GLN A 285 5.01 20.04 38.49
C GLN A 285 5.89 19.57 39.65
N ILE A 286 6.47 18.37 39.56
CA ILE A 286 7.41 17.85 40.56
C ILE A 286 8.70 18.69 40.58
N GLN A 287 9.27 19.04 39.43
CA GLN A 287 10.48 19.87 39.37
C GLN A 287 10.23 21.28 39.91
N ALA A 288 9.10 21.90 39.56
CA ALA A 288 8.70 23.18 40.12
C ALA A 288 8.57 23.09 41.65
N ALA A 289 7.90 22.04 42.16
CA ALA A 289 7.76 21.81 43.59
C ALA A 289 9.12 21.62 44.30
N GLN A 290 10.09 20.93 43.67
CA GLN A 290 11.44 20.77 44.21
C GLN A 290 12.19 22.11 44.30
N ALA A 291 12.11 22.94 43.25
CA ALA A 291 12.73 24.27 43.25
C ALA A 291 12.15 25.16 44.36
N PHE A 292 10.83 25.14 44.54
CA PHE A 292 10.17 25.87 45.62
C PHE A 292 10.56 25.36 47.01
N ALA A 293 10.60 24.04 47.21
CA ALA A 293 11.01 23.43 48.48
C ALA A 293 12.46 23.80 48.84
N TRP A 294 13.37 23.81 47.86
CA TRP A 294 14.75 24.23 48.05
C TRP A 294 14.86 25.71 48.41
N GLN A 295 14.09 26.58 47.76
CA GLN A 295 14.10 28.01 48.05
C GLN A 295 13.52 28.34 49.43
N ALA A 296 12.44 27.67 49.82
CA ALA A 296 11.89 27.77 51.17
C ALA A 296 12.89 27.26 52.22
N ALA A 297 13.56 26.14 51.97
CA ALA A 297 14.59 25.61 52.85
C ALA A 297 15.75 26.60 53.03
N LYS A 298 16.22 27.23 51.94
CA LYS A 298 17.26 28.26 51.98
C LYS A 298 16.85 29.50 52.79
N GLN A 299 15.59 29.93 52.66
CA GLN A 299 15.04 31.05 53.44
C GLN A 299 14.84 30.74 54.92
N SER A 300 14.71 29.46 55.27
CA SER A 300 14.58 29.00 56.66
C SER A 300 15.91 28.71 57.37
N GLN A 301 17.05 28.87 56.68
CA GLN A 301 18.37 28.75 57.30
C GLN A 301 18.74 30.06 58.00
N ASN A 302 19.32 29.95 59.20
CA ASN A 302 19.67 31.02 60.16
C ASN A 302 18.52 31.58 61.04
N PRO A 303 17.96 30.76 61.95
CA PRO A 303 17.13 31.29 63.03
C PRO A 303 17.97 32.17 64.00
N PRO A 304 17.36 33.16 64.69
CA PRO A 304 15.92 33.37 64.84
C PRO A 304 15.32 34.32 63.80
N HIS A 305 14.47 33.79 62.92
CA HIS A 305 13.64 34.61 62.04
C HIS A 305 12.47 35.20 62.83
N THR A 306 12.10 36.43 62.50
CA THR A 306 10.95 37.13 63.05
C THR A 306 9.63 36.46 62.64
N GLU A 307 8.56 36.66 63.41
CA GLU A 307 7.25 36.09 63.12
C GLU A 307 6.71 36.54 61.74
N ALA A 308 7.11 37.74 61.29
CA ALA A 308 6.78 38.27 59.96
C ALA A 308 7.50 37.51 58.83
N GLU A 309 8.75 37.09 59.03
CA GLU A 309 9.53 36.29 58.08
C GLU A 309 9.00 34.86 57.98
N TRP A 310 8.55 34.27 59.09
CA TRP A 310 7.88 32.96 59.04
C TRP A 310 6.55 33.02 58.28
N ARG A 311 5.77 34.10 58.46
CA ARG A 311 4.52 34.30 57.71
C ARG A 311 4.78 34.53 56.23
N SER A 312 5.88 35.19 55.84
CA SER A 312 6.22 35.37 54.42
C SER A 312 6.67 34.06 53.77
N ILE A 313 7.43 33.22 54.47
CA ILE A 313 7.82 31.86 54.01
C ILE A 313 6.58 30.95 53.90
N GLU A 314 5.67 31.00 54.88
CA GLU A 314 4.41 30.23 54.84
C GLU A 314 3.48 30.71 53.72
N ALA A 315 3.35 32.02 53.52
CA ALA A 315 2.56 32.62 52.44
C ALA A 315 3.15 32.29 51.06
N PHE A 316 4.48 32.25 50.94
CA PHE A 316 5.16 31.83 49.71
C PHE A 316 4.83 30.37 49.34
N GLY A 317 4.72 29.49 50.34
CA GLY A 317 4.29 28.10 50.15
C GLY A 317 2.79 27.93 49.82
N LYS A 318 1.91 28.76 50.40
CA LYS A 318 0.45 28.67 50.23
C LYS A 318 -0.10 29.37 48.97
N GLY A 319 0.52 30.48 48.53
CA GLY A 319 -0.06 31.38 47.53
C GLY A 319 0.00 30.93 46.07
N ARG A 320 0.77 29.87 45.74
CA ARG A 320 0.94 29.40 44.34
C ARG A 320 0.73 27.90 44.15
N SER A 321 0.23 27.20 45.18
CA SER A 321 -0.06 25.78 45.08
C SER A 321 -1.40 25.54 44.40
N ILE A 322 -1.37 25.15 43.12
CA ILE A 322 -2.47 24.35 42.58
C ILE A 322 -2.30 22.95 43.22
N GLY A 323 -2.95 22.71 44.36
CA GLY A 323 -3.17 21.36 44.91
C GLY A 323 -2.41 20.90 46.17
N TRP A 324 -1.74 21.78 46.94
CA TRP A 324 -1.08 21.36 48.20
C TRP A 324 -2.04 21.20 49.40
N ASP A 325 -3.21 21.82 49.32
CA ASP A 325 -4.30 21.76 50.29
C ASP A 325 -4.84 20.34 50.52
N LYS A 326 -4.72 19.44 49.53
CA LYS A 326 -5.01 18.01 49.70
C LYS A 326 -3.86 17.23 50.36
N PHE A 327 -2.62 17.70 50.27
CA PHE A 327 -1.45 17.01 50.82
C PHE A 327 -1.24 17.31 52.32
N LEU A 328 -1.57 18.54 52.76
CA LEU A 328 -1.38 18.97 54.15
C LEU A 328 -2.51 18.59 55.11
N LYS A 329 -3.71 18.28 54.60
CA LYS A 329 -4.84 17.83 55.45
C LYS A 329 -4.64 16.45 56.09
N ALA A 330 -3.64 15.66 55.66
CA ALA A 330 -3.39 14.32 56.19
C ALA A 330 -2.55 14.28 57.48
N THR A 331 -1.98 15.39 57.94
CA THR A 331 -1.02 15.40 59.07
C THR A 331 -1.45 16.20 60.30
N TRP A 332 -2.67 16.72 60.33
CA TRP A 332 -3.22 17.41 61.50
C TRP A 332 -4.44 16.69 62.06
N LEU A 333 -4.23 15.51 62.65
CA LEU A 333 -5.12 15.00 63.70
C LEU A 333 -4.46 15.30 65.05
N ALA A 334 -5.07 16.28 65.73
CA ALA A 334 -4.62 16.88 66.96
C ALA A 334 -4.68 15.90 68.15
N THR A 335 -3.59 15.80 68.91
CA THR A 335 -3.62 15.33 70.31
C THR A 335 -3.77 16.54 71.25
N PRO A 336 -4.70 16.51 72.23
CA PRO A 336 -4.97 17.66 73.09
C PRO A 336 -3.92 17.88 74.19
N LYS A 337 -3.73 19.17 74.47
CA LYS A 337 -3.01 19.89 75.54
C LYS A 337 -2.41 19.09 76.71
N ARG A 338 -1.10 19.31 76.95
CA ARG A 338 -0.50 19.32 78.30
C ARG A 338 0.07 20.71 78.61
N LYS A 339 -0.35 21.26 79.75
CA LYS A 339 0.14 22.52 80.33
C LYS A 339 1.51 22.29 80.97
N SER A 340 2.56 22.92 80.43
CA SER A 340 3.68 23.53 81.19
C SER A 340 4.89 23.76 80.28
N GLY A 341 5.33 25.03 80.20
CA GLY A 341 6.74 25.47 80.14
C GLY A 341 7.64 24.94 79.02
N TRP A 342 8.04 25.88 78.15
CA TRP A 342 9.11 25.86 77.13
C TRP A 342 8.76 25.31 75.73
N PRO A 343 9.01 26.07 74.65
CA PRO A 343 8.78 25.62 73.29
C PRO A 343 9.91 24.67 72.86
N THR A 344 9.62 23.36 72.84
CA THR A 344 10.47 22.40 72.13
C THR A 344 10.09 22.43 70.64
N ILE A 345 11.02 22.84 69.77
CA ILE A 345 10.85 22.73 68.32
C ILE A 345 10.77 21.24 67.97
N LYS A 346 9.57 20.75 67.67
CA LYS A 346 9.39 19.38 67.17
C LYS A 346 9.79 19.36 65.69
N ALA A 347 10.80 18.56 65.38
CA ALA A 347 11.24 18.25 64.02
C ALA A 347 10.05 17.81 63.14
N ILE A 348 9.89 18.47 61.99
CA ILE A 348 8.89 18.14 60.97
C ILE A 348 9.39 16.90 60.22
N TRP A 349 8.78 15.75 60.50
CA TRP A 349 9.00 14.53 59.72
C TRP A 349 8.11 14.54 58.48
N VAL A 350 8.71 14.72 57.30
CA VAL A 350 8.02 14.53 56.02
C VAL A 350 7.99 13.04 55.71
N LYS A 351 6.83 12.41 55.89
CA LYS A 351 6.62 11.00 55.58
C LYS A 351 6.23 10.87 54.11
N PHE A 352 7.19 10.57 53.23
CA PHE A 352 6.91 10.21 51.84
C PHE A 352 6.21 8.84 51.81
N LYS A 353 4.94 8.82 51.40
CA LYS A 353 4.18 7.58 51.19
C LYS A 353 4.52 7.03 49.81
N SER A 354 5.74 6.52 49.61
CA SER A 354 6.00 5.55 48.56
C SER A 354 5.72 4.16 49.12
N GLY A 355 5.06 3.30 48.34
CA GLY A 355 4.61 1.96 48.76
C GLY A 355 5.73 0.93 48.98
N GLY A 356 6.81 1.29 49.67
CA GLY A 356 7.93 0.42 49.99
C GLY A 356 8.25 0.44 51.50
N ARG A 357 8.51 -0.74 52.07
CA ARG A 357 8.77 -0.92 53.51
C ARG A 357 9.93 0.00 53.99
N PRO A 358 9.80 0.70 55.12
CA PRO A 358 10.82 1.62 55.60
C PRO A 358 12.05 0.86 56.12
N ARG A 359 13.23 1.14 55.56
CA ARG A 359 14.53 0.77 56.15
C ARG A 359 14.93 1.85 57.16
N ARG A 360 15.19 1.45 58.42
CA ARG A 360 15.78 2.32 59.44
C ARG A 360 17.26 2.53 59.12
N MET A 361 17.66 3.75 58.76
CA MET A 361 19.06 4.18 58.91
C MET A 361 19.24 4.76 60.32
N ARG A 362 20.18 4.21 61.07
CA ARG A 362 20.69 4.80 62.32
C ARG A 362 21.84 5.73 61.93
N PHE A 363 21.76 7.00 62.31
CA PHE A 363 22.91 7.89 62.33
C PHE A 363 23.49 7.89 63.74
N ALA A 364 24.81 7.69 63.84
CA ALA A 364 25.58 7.81 65.05
C ALA A 364 25.83 9.31 65.37
N PRO A 365 25.91 9.71 66.65
CA PRO A 365 26.29 11.07 67.01
C PRO A 365 27.81 11.24 66.86
N CYS A 366 28.24 12.30 66.18
CA CYS A 366 29.61 12.81 66.26
C CYS A 366 29.74 13.78 67.45
N HIS A 367 30.90 13.72 68.09
CA HIS A 367 31.35 14.55 69.20
C HIS A 367 31.63 16.00 68.80
#